data_AF-A0A2I0UQT2-F1
#
_entry.id   AF-A0A2I0UQT2-F1
#
_cell.length_a   1.000
_cell.length_b   1.000
_cell.length_c   1.000
_cell.angle_alpha   90.00
_cell.angle_beta   90.00
_cell.angle_gamma   90.00
#
_symmetry.space_group_name_H-M   'P 1'
#
loop_
_entity.id
_entity.type
_entity.pdbx_description
1 polymer ?
#
loop_
_entity_poly.entity_id
_entity_poly.type
_entity_poly.pdbx_seq_one_letter_code
_entity_poly.pdbx_strand_id
1 'polypeptide(L)'
;MLFLLEENHQWQVQPSLDEDHEAEMPPRSNIQLKEKQPISSISNVITYRLCPCDIKLMLYDEVLKVESTWHIRTECPELLSELVEWIRGPWEEMFSIELRKAVYEGLE
;
A
#
# COMPACT_ATOMS: atom_id res chain seq x y z
N MET A 1 -10.21 3.17 -6.61
CA MET A 1 -10.03 3.51 -5.18
C MET A 1 -8.92 2.63 -4.63
N LEU A 2 -8.03 3.19 -3.83
CA LEU A 2 -6.92 2.50 -3.18
C LEU A 2 -7.18 2.35 -1.68
N PHE A 3 -6.71 1.24 -1.11
CA PHE A 3 -6.85 0.91 0.30
C PHE A 3 -5.48 0.46 0.81
N LEU A 4 -4.96 1.17 1.80
CA LEU A 4 -3.72 0.79 2.48
C LEU A 4 -4.09 -0.10 3.68
N LEU A 5 -3.61 -1.34 3.64
CA LEU A 5 -3.87 -2.34 4.67
C LEU A 5 -2.59 -2.57 5.49
N GLU A 6 -2.75 -2.76 6.80
CA GLU A 6 -1.71 -3.23 7.70
C GLU A 6 -1.99 -4.68 8.05
N GLU A 7 -1.07 -5.56 7.74
CA GLU A 7 -1.14 -6.95 8.18
C GLU A 7 -0.30 -7.11 9.45
N ASN A 8 -0.96 -7.43 10.56
CA ASN A 8 -0.26 -7.74 11.80
C ASN A 8 0.04 -9.24 11.85
N HIS A 9 1.31 -9.60 11.63
CA HIS A 9 1.81 -10.99 11.72
C HIS A 9 2.01 -11.49 13.16
N GLN A 10 1.57 -10.72 14.16
CA GLN A 10 1.54 -11.20 15.53
C GLN A 10 0.57 -12.38 15.62
N TRP A 11 1.10 -13.56 15.88
CA TRP A 11 0.32 -14.74 16.22
C TRP A 11 -0.57 -14.36 17.40
N GLN A 12 -1.89 -14.40 17.20
CA GLN A 12 -2.81 -14.26 18.31
C GLN A 12 -2.62 -15.47 19.23
N VAL A 13 -1.83 -15.32 20.30
CA VAL A 13 -1.92 -16.23 21.44
C VAL A 13 -3.26 -15.89 22.09
N GLN A 14 -4.30 -16.64 21.72
CA GLN A 14 -5.56 -16.56 22.44
C GLN A 14 -5.26 -16.85 23.92
N PRO A 15 -5.67 -15.99 24.87
CA PRO A 15 -5.70 -16.43 26.27
C PRO A 15 -6.66 -17.61 26.32
N SER A 16 -6.17 -18.75 26.79
CA SER A 16 -6.99 -19.92 27.10
C SER A 16 -7.98 -19.52 28.18
N LEU A 17 -9.18 -19.12 27.78
CA LEU A 17 -10.36 -19.17 28.64
C LEU A 17 -10.82 -20.62 28.61
N ASP A 18 -10.34 -21.39 29.57
CA ASP A 18 -11.08 -22.55 30.04
C ASP A 18 -12.46 -22.08 30.48
N GLU A 19 -13.48 -22.36 29.66
CA GLU A 19 -14.56 -23.29 29.96
C GLU A 19 -15.74 -23.05 28.98
N ASP A 20 -16.00 -24.09 28.18
CA ASP A 20 -17.27 -24.39 27.52
C ASP A 20 -17.78 -23.39 26.46
N HIS A 21 -17.21 -23.40 25.25
CA HIS A 21 -17.98 -23.15 24.02
C HIS A 21 -17.17 -23.61 22.79
N GLU A 22 -17.65 -24.67 22.13
CA GLU A 22 -17.23 -25.07 20.77
C GLU A 22 -17.50 -23.90 19.80
N ALA A 23 -16.48 -23.09 19.54
CA ALA A 23 -16.47 -22.18 18.42
C ALA A 23 -15.07 -22.19 17.82
N GLU A 24 -14.89 -23.07 16.84
CA GLU A 24 -13.78 -23.10 15.90
C GLU A 24 -13.69 -21.71 15.22
N MET A 25 -12.98 -20.76 15.85
CA MET A 25 -12.71 -19.48 15.22
C MET A 25 -11.53 -19.68 14.27
N PRO A 26 -11.71 -19.47 12.95
CA PRO A 26 -10.59 -19.54 12.03
C PRO A 26 -9.55 -18.47 12.43
N PRO A 27 -8.25 -18.67 12.12
CA PRO A 27 -7.23 -17.67 12.35
C PRO A 27 -7.63 -16.42 11.56
N ARG A 28 -8.18 -15.43 12.26
CA ARG A 28 -8.50 -14.14 11.64
C ARG A 28 -7.16 -13.46 11.40
N SER A 29 -6.73 -13.45 10.14
CA SER A 29 -5.64 -12.57 9.71
C SER A 29 -6.00 -11.15 10.16
N ASN A 30 -5.16 -10.58 11.03
CA ASN A 30 -5.37 -9.24 11.60
C ASN A 30 -4.99 -8.19 10.55
N ILE A 31 -5.82 -8.08 9.51
CA ILE A 31 -5.68 -7.07 8.45
C ILE A 31 -6.51 -5.85 8.86
N GLN A 32 -5.85 -4.73 9.12
CA GLN A 32 -6.49 -3.46 9.47
C GLN A 32 -6.41 -2.48 8.30
N LEU A 33 -7.51 -1.81 7.99
CA LEU A 33 -7.50 -0.69 7.04
C LEU A 33 -6.84 0.53 7.70
N LYS A 34 -5.67 0.95 7.21
CA LYS A 34 -5.00 2.17 7.67
C LYS A 34 -5.60 3.41 7.04
N GLU A 35 -5.72 3.39 5.71
CA GLU A 35 -6.08 4.57 4.95
C GLU A 35 -6.78 4.21 3.63
N LYS A 36 -7.62 5.12 3.14
CA LYS A 36 -8.31 5.01 1.87
C LYS A 36 -8.09 6.28 1.06
N GLN A 37 -7.66 6.13 -0.18
CA GLN A 37 -7.37 7.24 -1.09
C GLN A 37 -7.95 6.95 -2.48
N PRO A 38 -8.50 7.93 -3.21
CA PRO A 38 -8.83 7.73 -4.61
C PRO A 38 -7.55 7.59 -5.42
N ILE A 39 -7.62 6.83 -6.51
CA ILE A 39 -6.46 6.67 -7.41
C ILE A 39 -6.04 8.01 -8.00
N SER A 40 -7.02 8.91 -8.20
CA SER A 40 -6.80 10.28 -8.67
C SER A 40 -5.94 11.14 -7.75
N SER A 41 -5.81 10.79 -6.46
CA SER A 41 -4.93 11.52 -5.55
C SER A 41 -3.45 11.25 -5.83
N ILE A 42 -3.08 10.19 -6.54
CA ILE A 42 -1.67 9.90 -6.82
C ILE A 42 -1.10 11.00 -7.71
N SER A 43 -0.12 11.73 -7.19
CA SER A 43 0.55 12.81 -7.89
C SER A 43 1.91 12.38 -8.46
N ASN A 44 2.57 11.41 -7.82
CA ASN A 44 3.88 10.92 -8.23
C ASN A 44 4.15 9.51 -7.67
N VAL A 45 4.92 8.73 -8.43
CA VAL A 45 5.43 7.41 -8.01
C VAL A 45 6.95 7.47 -7.97
N ILE A 46 7.54 7.15 -6.82
CA ILE A 46 8.99 7.15 -6.62
C ILE A 46 9.46 5.73 -6.35
N THR A 47 10.49 5.29 -7.08
CA THR A 47 11.20 4.03 -6.84
C THR A 47 12.68 4.30 -6.54
N TYR A 48 13.39 3.30 -6.00
CA TYR A 48 14.75 3.47 -5.53
C TYR A 48 15.72 2.48 -6.19
N ARG A 49 16.90 2.95 -6.62
CA ARG A 49 17.92 2.09 -7.27
C ARG A 49 18.56 1.12 -6.29
N LEU A 50 18.89 1.59 -5.08
CA LEU A 50 19.54 0.79 -4.03
C LEU A 50 18.53 -0.04 -3.23
N CYS A 51 17.24 0.27 -3.35
CA CYS A 51 16.15 -0.41 -2.64
C CYS A 51 15.05 -0.81 -3.65
N PRO A 52 15.30 -1.83 -4.50
CA PRO A 52 14.45 -2.16 -5.65
C PRO A 52 13.09 -2.76 -5.27
N CYS A 53 12.84 -3.00 -3.97
CA CYS A 53 11.56 -3.46 -3.45
C CYS A 53 10.75 -2.34 -2.77
N ASP A 54 11.28 -1.12 -2.68
CA ASP A 54 10.65 -0.02 -1.98
C ASP A 54 10.04 0.98 -2.98
N ILE A 55 8.80 1.40 -2.70
CA ILE A 55 8.04 2.37 -3.49
C ILE A 55 7.44 3.42 -2.57
N LYS A 56 7.49 4.68 -3.00
CA LYS A 56 6.79 5.79 -2.37
C LYS A 56 5.73 6.35 -3.31
N LEU A 57 4.49 6.35 -2.86
CA LEU A 57 3.38 7.02 -3.54
C LEU A 57 3.18 8.39 -2.89
N MET A 58 3.27 9.44 -3.71
CA MET A 58 2.89 10.79 -3.31
C MET A 58 1.42 10.99 -3.62
N LEU A 59 0.67 11.48 -2.64
CA LEU A 59 -0.78 11.66 -2.72
C LEU A 59 -1.10 13.12 -2.44
N TYR A 60 -1.82 13.76 -3.35
CA TYR A 60 -2.25 15.15 -3.22
C TYR A 60 -3.77 15.23 -3.10
N ASP A 61 -4.24 15.83 -2.01
CA ASP A 61 -5.66 16.13 -1.83
C ASP A 61 -5.95 17.52 -2.39
N GLU A 62 -6.65 17.57 -3.53
CA GLU A 62 -7.01 18.83 -4.20
C GLU A 62 -7.99 19.70 -3.41
N VAL A 63 -8.75 19.13 -2.47
CA VAL A 63 -9.73 19.86 -1.65
C VAL A 63 -9.04 20.47 -0.44
N LEU A 64 -8.26 19.68 0.27
CA LEU A 64 -7.55 20.10 1.48
C LEU A 64 -6.21 20.78 1.18
N LYS A 65 -5.71 20.69 -0.07
CA LYS A 65 -4.43 21.22 -0.53
C LYS A 65 -3.25 20.70 0.28
N VAL A 66 -3.34 19.44 0.74
CA VAL A 66 -2.30 18.77 1.52
C VAL A 66 -1.69 17.62 0.74
N GLU A 67 -0.43 17.35 1.02
CA GLU A 67 0.31 16.22 0.48
C GLU A 67 0.53 15.17 1.58
N SER A 68 0.26 13.91 1.26
CA SER A 68 0.57 12.75 2.09
C SER A 68 1.39 11.73 1.30
N THR A 69 1.98 10.77 1.99
CA THR A 69 2.86 9.79 1.36
C THR A 69 2.62 8.39 1.89
N TRP A 70 2.53 7.42 0.99
CA TRP A 70 2.54 6.00 1.35
C TRP A 70 3.87 5.39 0.98
N HIS A 71 4.56 4.83 1.97
CA HIS A 71 5.73 3.97 1.75
C HIS A 71 5.31 2.52 1.84
N ILE A 72 5.59 1.78 0.78
CA ILE A 72 5.24 0.36 0.65
C ILE A 72 6.50 -0.38 0.26
N ARG A 73 6.72 -1.53 0.91
CA ARG A 73 7.78 -2.46 0.56
C ARG A 73 7.16 -3.74 0.03
N THR A 74 7.58 -4.16 -1.16
CA THR A 74 7.18 -5.43 -1.75
C THR A 74 8.15 -6.54 -1.34
N GLU A 75 7.72 -7.79 -1.51
CA GLU A 75 8.58 -8.95 -1.21
C GLU A 75 9.74 -9.07 -2.20
N CYS A 76 9.51 -8.72 -3.48
CA CYS A 76 10.53 -8.72 -4.52
C CYS A 76 10.34 -7.59 -5.55
N PRO A 77 11.37 -7.29 -6.36
CA PRO A 77 11.33 -6.22 -7.36
C PRO A 77 10.33 -6.44 -8.49
N GLU A 78 10.04 -7.69 -8.84
CA GLU A 78 9.08 -8.05 -9.87
C GLU A 78 7.67 -7.61 -9.44
N LEU A 79 7.31 -7.86 -8.18
CA LEU A 79 6.03 -7.41 -7.60
C LEU A 79 5.93 -5.89 -7.54
N LEU A 80 7.04 -5.19 -7.27
CA LEU A 80 7.05 -3.72 -7.34
C LEU A 80 6.77 -3.23 -8.76
N SER A 81 7.39 -3.86 -9.76
CA SER A 81 7.20 -3.51 -11.16
C SER A 81 5.74 -3.75 -11.59
N GLU A 82 5.16 -4.89 -11.21
CA GLU A 82 3.75 -5.19 -11.46
C GLU A 82 2.81 -4.21 -10.76
N LEU A 83 3.09 -3.83 -9.51
CA LEU A 83 2.30 -2.85 -8.76
C LEU A 83 2.30 -1.48 -9.46
N VAL A 84 3.47 -1.02 -9.92
CA VAL A 84 3.59 0.26 -10.65
C VAL A 84 2.77 0.22 -11.94
N GLU A 85 2.81 -0.89 -12.69
CA GLU A 85 2.03 -1.04 -13.91
C GLU A 85 0.53 -1.13 -13.64
N TRP A 86 0.13 -1.81 -12.57
CA TRP A 86 -1.26 -1.90 -12.13
C TRP A 86 -1.82 -0.54 -11.71
N ILE A 87 -1.04 0.32 -11.06
CA ILE A 87 -1.44 1.70 -10.75
C ILE A 87 -1.56 2.51 -12.05
N ARG A 88 -0.58 2.37 -12.94
CA ARG A 88 -0.46 3.16 -14.16
C ARG A 88 -1.69 3.02 -15.06
N GLY A 89 -2.14 1.80 -15.36
CA GLY A 89 -3.26 1.56 -16.27
C GLY A 89 -4.50 2.40 -16.00
N PRO A 90 -5.20 2.21 -14.86
CA PRO A 90 -6.41 2.96 -14.52
C PRO A 90 -6.15 4.45 -14.25
N TRP A 91 -4.95 4.84 -13.80
CA TRP A 91 -4.63 6.25 -13.59
C TRP A 91 -4.46 6.98 -14.92
N GLU A 92 -3.66 6.45 -15.84
CA GLU A 92 -3.41 7.06 -17.15
C GLU A 92 -4.66 7.05 -18.02
N GLU A 93 -5.50 6.02 -17.91
CA GLU A 93 -6.83 6.01 -18.55
C GLU A 93 -7.70 7.17 -18.04
N MET A 94 -7.67 7.45 -16.74
CA MET A 94 -8.47 8.51 -16.12
C MET A 94 -8.01 9.92 -16.51
N PHE A 95 -6.70 10.16 -16.59
CA PHE A 95 -6.15 11.49 -16.87
C PHE A 95 -5.72 11.71 -18.32
N SER A 96 -5.64 10.64 -19.12
CA SER A 96 -5.16 10.67 -20.52
C SER A 96 -3.75 11.28 -20.69
N ILE A 97 -2.92 11.16 -19.65
CA ILE A 97 -1.51 11.58 -19.62
C ILE A 97 -0.68 10.50 -18.92
N GLU A 98 0.63 10.52 -19.12
CA GLU A 98 1.55 9.60 -18.45
C GLU A 98 1.68 9.92 -16.95
N LEU A 99 1.63 8.88 -16.11
CA LEU A 99 1.85 9.02 -14.68
C LEU A 99 3.30 9.37 -14.41
N ARG A 100 3.53 10.45 -13.66
CA ARG A 100 4.88 10.85 -13.28
C ARG A 100 5.55 9.76 -12.44
N LYS A 101 6.73 9.33 -12.91
CA LYS A 101 7.61 8.38 -12.21
C LYS A 101 8.97 9.00 -11.99
N ALA A 102 9.50 8.90 -10.78
CA ALA A 102 10.84 9.33 -10.42
C ALA A 102 11.63 8.15 -9.84
N VAL A 103 12.94 8.15 -10.09
CA VAL A 103 13.86 7.13 -9.58
C VAL A 103 14.92 7.84 -8.74
N TYR A 104 15.02 7.48 -7.46
CA TYR A 104 16.02 8.00 -6.54
C TYR A 104 17.11 6.96 -6.26
N GLU A 105 18.26 7.41 -5.76
CA GLU A 105 19.37 6.48 -5.48
C GLU A 105 19.06 5.57 -4.29
N GLY A 106 18.62 6.13 -3.16
CA GLY A 106 18.27 5.36 -1.96
C GLY A 106 17.13 6.01 -1.18
N LEU A 107 16.68 5.32 -0.13
CA LEU A 107 15.78 5.88 0.87
C LEU A 107 16.52 6.99 1.63
N GLU A 108 16.02 8.23 1.55
CA GLU A 108 16.46 9.35 2.39
C GLU A 108 15.98 9.20 3.84
#